data_AF-A0A960TUT0-F1
#
_entry.id   AF-A0A960TUT0-F1
#
_cell.length_a   1.000
_cell.length_b   1.000
_cell.length_c   1.000
_cell.angle_alpha   90.00
_cell.angle_beta   90.00
_cell.angle_gamma   90.00
#
_symmetry.space_group_name_H-M   'P 1'
#
loop_
_entity.id
_entity.type
_entity.pdbx_description
1 polymer ?
#
loop_
_entity_poly.entity_id
_entity_poly.type
_entity_poly.pdbx_seq_one_letter_code
_entity_poly.pdbx_strand_id
1 'polypeptide(L)'
;MIDPHPFRPCAPDERPPRPRAVVSPEGVGDRMRTAAFAELQAVHAFGWAADRYDDAPAGLADAWRAQVADETRHLRMILDRMAELGVDPAGRPVSLGLWRRLESCPDARSFCLLIAEAEERGRRGGLALVEAIADRDPVTADVFRTIAREEEAHVALATEFFGWRPGEPMD
;
A
#
# COMPACT_ATOMS: atom_id res chain seq x y z
N MET A 1 6.90 15.35 6.60
CA MET A 1 5.65 14.82 7.20
C MET A 1 4.71 14.53 6.05
N ILE A 2 4.17 13.31 5.99
CA ILE A 2 3.21 12.90 4.96
C ILE A 2 1.96 13.80 4.98
N ASP A 3 1.49 14.26 3.82
CA ASP A 3 0.18 14.90 3.68
C ASP A 3 -0.88 13.80 3.53
N PRO A 4 -1.77 13.60 4.51
CA PRO A 4 -2.72 12.49 4.49
C PRO A 4 -3.99 12.78 3.69
N HIS A 5 -4.18 13.98 3.13
CA HIS A 5 -5.39 14.31 2.37
C HIS A 5 -5.58 13.34 1.19
N PRO A 6 -6.81 12.87 0.88
CA PRO A 6 -8.11 13.22 1.47
C PRO A 6 -8.53 12.35 2.67
N PHE A 7 -7.64 11.55 3.23
CA PHE A 7 -7.97 10.60 4.29
C PHE A 7 -8.05 11.27 5.65
N ARG A 8 -8.68 10.56 6.59
CA ARG A 8 -8.67 10.89 8.02
C ARG A 8 -7.72 9.93 8.74
N PRO A 9 -6.48 10.29 9.07
CA PRO A 9 -5.64 9.47 9.93
C PRO A 9 -6.22 9.33 11.33
N CYS A 10 -5.93 8.20 11.98
CA CYS A 10 -6.15 8.06 13.42
C CYS A 10 -5.36 9.12 14.20
N ALA A 11 -5.99 9.72 15.21
CA ALA A 11 -5.28 10.47 16.23
C ALA A 11 -4.24 9.60 16.97
N PRO A 12 -3.23 10.17 17.67
CA PRO A 12 -2.18 9.40 18.34
C PRO A 12 -2.68 8.31 19.31
N ASP A 13 -3.81 8.55 19.97
CA ASP A 13 -4.46 7.65 20.93
C ASP A 13 -5.66 6.87 20.34
N GLU A 14 -5.95 7.07 19.04
CA GLU A 14 -7.03 6.39 18.32
C GLU A 14 -6.51 5.13 17.62
N ARG A 15 -7.31 4.05 17.69
CA ARG A 15 -7.08 2.85 16.88
C ARG A 15 -7.98 2.87 15.66
N PRO A 16 -7.53 2.41 14.48
CA PRO A 16 -8.42 2.26 13.34
C PRO A 16 -9.52 1.27 13.71
N PRO A 17 -10.77 1.52 13.31
CA PRO A 17 -11.86 0.63 13.63
C PRO A 17 -11.67 -0.69 12.88
N ARG A 18 -12.25 -1.77 13.41
CA ARG A 18 -12.22 -3.06 12.73
C ARG A 18 -12.86 -2.93 11.33
N PRO A 19 -12.26 -3.48 10.27
CA PRO A 19 -12.87 -3.52 8.96
C PRO A 19 -14.20 -4.28 9.01
N ARG A 20 -15.23 -3.75 8.35
CA ARG A 20 -16.50 -4.46 8.15
C ARG A 20 -16.29 -5.63 7.18
N ALA A 21 -17.18 -6.61 7.23
CA ALA A 21 -17.14 -7.75 6.32
C ALA A 21 -17.38 -7.29 4.88
N VAL A 22 -16.55 -7.77 3.94
CA VAL A 22 -16.61 -7.33 2.53
C VAL A 22 -17.88 -7.74 1.81
N VAL A 23 -18.75 -8.55 2.42
CA VAL A 23 -20.07 -8.92 1.88
C VAL A 23 -21.02 -7.74 1.70
N SER A 24 -20.77 -6.60 2.37
CA SER A 24 -21.55 -5.38 2.19
C SER A 24 -20.78 -4.29 1.45
N PRO A 25 -21.45 -3.34 0.76
CA PRO A 25 -20.81 -2.19 0.09
C PRO A 25 -19.91 -1.40 1.05
N GLU A 26 -20.37 -1.23 2.29
CA GLU A 26 -19.62 -0.63 3.38
C GLU A 26 -18.28 -1.31 3.67
N GLY A 27 -18.25 -2.65 3.69
CA GLY A 27 -17.04 -3.42 3.93
C GLY A 27 -16.07 -3.37 2.75
N VAL A 28 -16.58 -3.35 1.51
CA VAL A 28 -15.75 -3.08 0.33
C VAL A 28 -15.15 -1.67 0.42
N GLY A 29 -15.95 -0.68 0.79
CA GLY A 29 -15.50 0.70 1.03
C GLY A 29 -14.43 0.83 2.12
N ASP A 30 -14.47 0.00 3.17
CA ASP A 30 -13.41 -0.07 4.19
C ASP A 30 -12.08 -0.57 3.61
N ARG A 31 -12.14 -1.62 2.78
CA ARG A 31 -10.97 -2.19 2.13
C ARG A 31 -10.35 -1.19 1.16
N MET A 32 -11.17 -0.57 0.31
CA MET A 32 -10.70 0.45 -0.64
C MET A 32 -10.00 1.61 0.06
N ARG A 33 -10.58 2.16 1.14
CA ARG A 33 -9.95 3.26 1.88
C ARG A 33 -8.63 2.86 2.53
N THR A 34 -8.57 1.65 3.08
CA THR A 34 -7.34 1.17 3.73
C THR A 34 -6.24 0.90 2.70
N ALA A 35 -6.60 0.32 1.55
CA ALA A 35 -5.69 0.08 0.44
C ALA A 35 -5.18 1.40 -0.15
N ALA A 36 -6.08 2.32 -0.50
CA ALA A 36 -5.70 3.63 -1.03
C ALA A 36 -4.80 4.41 -0.06
N PHE A 37 -5.05 4.35 1.26
CA PHE A 37 -4.15 4.99 2.22
C PHE A 37 -2.81 4.25 2.39
N ALA A 38 -2.74 2.97 2.06
CA ALA A 38 -1.46 2.25 1.96
C ALA A 38 -0.67 2.75 0.74
N GLU A 39 -1.32 2.90 -0.43
CA GLU A 39 -0.67 3.45 -1.64
C GLU A 39 -0.11 4.86 -1.39
N LEU A 40 -0.88 5.72 -0.71
CA LEU A 40 -0.42 7.07 -0.35
C LEU A 40 0.80 7.02 0.58
N GLN A 41 0.82 6.09 1.54
CA GLN A 41 1.99 5.87 2.39
C GLN A 41 3.19 5.33 1.60
N ALA A 42 2.98 4.45 0.62
CA ALA A 42 4.02 3.92 -0.26
C ALA A 42 4.62 5.02 -1.16
N VAL A 43 3.80 5.85 -1.81
CA VAL A 43 4.23 7.05 -2.56
C VAL A 43 5.19 7.90 -1.72
N HIS A 44 4.79 8.22 -0.48
CA HIS A 44 5.63 9.01 0.40
C HIS A 44 6.90 8.28 0.80
N ALA A 45 6.79 6.99 1.14
CA ALA A 45 7.89 6.20 1.65
C ALA A 45 8.99 5.98 0.60
N PHE A 46 8.63 5.64 -0.64
CA PHE A 46 9.60 5.47 -1.72
C PHE A 46 10.33 6.77 -2.05
N GLY A 47 9.60 7.88 -2.17
CA GLY A 47 10.20 9.20 -2.40
C GLY A 47 11.13 9.61 -1.27
N TRP A 48 10.75 9.34 -0.02
CA TRP A 48 11.60 9.62 1.15
C TRP A 48 12.85 8.73 1.20
N ALA A 49 12.71 7.42 0.98
CA ALA A 49 13.81 6.47 1.09
C ALA A 49 14.89 6.68 0.02
N ALA A 50 14.50 7.08 -1.18
CA ALA A 50 15.40 7.34 -2.30
C ALA A 50 16.49 8.39 -2.00
N ASP A 51 16.24 9.29 -1.05
CA ASP A 51 17.17 10.35 -0.66
C ASP A 51 17.71 10.17 0.78
N ARG A 52 17.33 9.09 1.47
CA ARG A 52 17.56 8.91 2.91
C ARG A 52 18.77 8.07 3.27
N TYR A 53 19.05 7.04 2.48
CA TYR A 53 19.96 5.96 2.85
C TYR A 53 21.25 6.01 2.01
N ASP A 54 22.35 6.40 2.65
CA ASP A 54 23.68 6.41 2.01
C ASP A 54 24.23 5.00 1.75
N ASP A 55 23.68 3.99 2.44
CA ASP A 55 24.04 2.58 2.32
C ASP A 55 23.24 1.82 1.25
N ALA A 56 22.34 2.50 0.52
CA ALA A 56 21.56 1.89 -0.54
C ALA A 56 22.46 1.36 -1.68
N PRO A 57 22.30 0.09 -2.12
CA PRO A 57 22.99 -0.42 -3.30
C PRO A 57 22.77 0.44 -4.54
N ALA A 58 23.75 0.46 -5.43
CA ALA A 58 23.67 1.21 -6.68
C ALA A 58 22.42 0.83 -7.48
N GLY A 59 21.62 1.83 -7.85
CA GLY A 59 20.37 1.66 -8.59
C GLY A 59 19.11 1.52 -7.72
N LEU A 60 19.22 1.20 -6.43
CA LEU A 60 18.05 1.01 -5.56
C LEU A 60 17.24 2.31 -5.38
N ALA A 61 17.93 3.44 -5.19
CA ALA A 61 17.27 4.73 -5.07
C ALA A 61 16.46 5.10 -6.33
N ASP A 62 16.98 4.79 -7.52
CA ASP A 62 16.27 5.03 -8.79
C ASP A 62 15.10 4.08 -8.97
N ALA A 63 15.23 2.81 -8.52
CA ALA A 63 14.13 1.86 -8.51
C ALA A 63 12.98 2.34 -7.59
N TRP A 64 13.28 2.82 -6.39
CA TRP A 64 12.26 3.42 -5.52
C TRP A 64 11.61 4.66 -6.15
N ARG A 65 12.38 5.55 -6.78
CA ARG A 65 11.79 6.71 -7.50
C ARG A 65 10.84 6.27 -8.62
N ALA A 66 11.13 5.16 -9.30
CA ALA A 66 10.25 4.62 -10.33
C ALA A 66 8.91 4.12 -9.73
N GLN A 67 8.94 3.48 -8.57
CA GLN A 67 7.72 2.98 -7.90
C GLN A 67 6.75 4.10 -7.49
N VAL A 68 7.25 5.30 -7.18
CA VAL A 68 6.40 6.46 -6.85
C VAL A 68 5.31 6.70 -7.93
N ALA A 69 5.66 6.53 -9.21
CA ALA A 69 4.72 6.71 -10.30
C ALA A 69 3.63 5.63 -10.34
N ASP A 70 4.00 4.38 -10.06
CA ASP A 70 3.05 3.27 -9.97
C ASP A 70 2.10 3.44 -8.79
N GLU A 71 2.61 3.75 -7.60
CA GLU A 71 1.75 3.90 -6.42
C GLU A 71 0.82 5.11 -6.52
N THR A 72 1.29 6.19 -7.16
CA THR A 72 0.42 7.33 -7.45
C THR A 72 -0.73 6.92 -8.38
N ARG A 73 -0.46 6.05 -9.35
CA ARG A 73 -1.47 5.53 -10.27
C ARG A 73 -2.41 4.55 -9.57
N HIS A 74 -1.90 3.63 -8.75
CA HIS A 74 -2.71 2.72 -7.94
C HIS A 74 -3.65 3.47 -7.00
N LEU A 75 -3.11 4.45 -6.25
CA LEU A 75 -3.89 5.36 -5.40
C LEU A 75 -5.05 5.98 -6.18
N ARG A 76 -4.76 6.55 -7.34
CA ARG A 76 -5.76 7.20 -8.18
C ARG A 76 -6.82 6.22 -8.68
N MET A 77 -6.42 5.02 -9.13
CA MET A 77 -7.38 3.99 -9.56
C MET A 77 -8.37 3.64 -8.45
N ILE A 78 -7.90 3.52 -7.20
CA ILE A 78 -8.77 3.21 -6.06
C ILE A 78 -9.65 4.42 -5.71
N LEU A 79 -9.09 5.64 -5.67
CA LEU A 79 -9.86 6.86 -5.37
C LEU A 79 -10.95 7.15 -6.41
N ASP A 80 -10.63 7.00 -7.69
CA ASP A 80 -11.59 7.16 -8.79
C ASP A 80 -12.74 6.14 -8.61
N ARG A 81 -12.42 4.88 -8.29
CA ARG A 81 -13.44 3.85 -8.02
C ARG A 81 -14.25 4.13 -6.75
N MET A 82 -13.62 4.65 -5.70
CA MET A 82 -14.32 5.06 -4.48
C MET A 82 -15.32 6.18 -4.77
N ALA A 83 -14.96 7.15 -5.60
CA ALA A 83 -15.83 8.25 -5.99
C ALA A 83 -17.06 7.75 -6.76
N GLU A 84 -16.89 6.82 -7.71
CA GLU A 84 -18.01 6.18 -8.43
C GLU A 84 -19.00 5.47 -7.51
N LEU A 85 -18.51 4.88 -6.42
CA LEU A 85 -19.32 4.16 -5.44
C LEU A 85 -19.84 5.05 -4.29
N GLY A 86 -19.54 6.35 -4.30
CA GLY A 86 -19.91 7.28 -3.23
C GLY A 86 -19.21 7.00 -1.90
N VAL A 87 -18.04 6.37 -1.92
CA VAL A 87 -17.26 6.05 -0.72
C VAL A 87 -16.38 7.23 -0.35
N ASP A 88 -16.67 7.87 0.77
CA ASP A 88 -15.87 8.97 1.31
C ASP A 88 -14.50 8.47 1.86
N PRO A 89 -13.35 8.96 1.34
CA PRO A 89 -12.02 8.67 1.87
C PRO A 89 -11.81 9.09 3.34
N ALA A 90 -12.46 10.16 3.79
CA ALA A 90 -12.40 10.64 5.18
C ALA A 90 -13.43 9.97 6.10
N GLY A 91 -14.37 9.20 5.54
CA GLY A 91 -15.54 8.69 6.26
C GLY A 91 -15.22 7.76 7.44
N ARG A 92 -14.03 7.13 7.46
CA ARG A 92 -13.55 6.33 8.60
C ARG A 92 -12.04 6.51 8.78
N PRO A 93 -11.53 6.43 10.02
CA PRO A 93 -10.13 6.72 10.27
C PRO A 93 -9.22 5.57 9.83
N VAL A 94 -8.04 5.91 9.31
CA VAL A 94 -7.03 4.98 8.79
C VAL A 94 -5.71 5.12 9.54
N SER A 95 -4.93 4.05 9.57
CA SER A 95 -3.69 3.99 10.36
C SER A 95 -2.48 4.46 9.56
N LEU A 96 -1.70 5.37 10.15
CA LEU A 96 -0.34 5.75 9.69
C LEU A 96 0.74 4.71 10.07
N GLY A 97 0.33 3.52 10.49
CA GLY A 97 1.22 2.50 11.03
C GLY A 97 2.25 1.95 10.02
N LEU A 98 1.95 1.96 8.72
CA LEU A 98 2.91 1.53 7.70
C LEU A 98 4.06 2.53 7.62
N TRP A 99 3.74 3.81 7.41
CA TRP A 99 4.72 4.89 7.37
C TRP A 99 5.55 4.95 8.66
N ARG A 100 4.93 4.85 9.84
CA ARG A 100 5.65 4.88 11.13
C ARG A 100 6.68 3.75 11.29
N ARG A 101 6.43 2.59 10.69
CA ARG A 101 7.39 1.48 10.71
C ARG A 101 8.51 1.72 9.71
N LEU A 102 8.17 2.18 8.50
CA LEU A 102 9.12 2.49 7.43
C LEU A 102 10.08 3.61 7.81
N GLU A 103 9.57 4.70 8.40
CA GLU A 103 10.41 5.84 8.82
C GLU A 103 11.41 5.47 9.93
N SER A 104 11.13 4.38 10.67
CA SER A 104 11.98 3.87 11.76
C SER A 104 13.07 2.91 11.29
N CYS A 105 13.06 2.50 10.02
CA CYS A 105 14.07 1.60 9.46
C CYS A 105 15.46 2.26 9.48
N PRO A 106 16.47 1.63 10.10
CA PRO A 106 17.80 2.24 10.27
C PRO A 106 18.63 2.28 8.98
N ASP A 107 18.34 1.41 8.02
CA ASP A 107 19.17 1.17 6.83
C ASP A 107 18.32 0.84 5.59
N ALA A 108 18.95 0.87 4.41
CA ALA A 108 18.27 0.64 3.13
C ALA A 108 17.68 -0.76 3.04
N ARG A 109 18.38 -1.77 3.59
CA ARG A 109 17.92 -3.17 3.57
C ARG A 109 16.64 -3.33 4.35
N SER A 110 16.63 -2.95 5.62
CA SER A 110 15.45 -3.09 6.49
C SER A 110 14.23 -2.34 5.93
N PHE A 111 14.42 -1.17 5.32
CA PHE A 111 13.36 -0.46 4.61
C PHE A 111 12.85 -1.27 3.41
N CYS A 112 13.75 -1.69 2.51
CA CYS A 112 13.40 -2.42 1.29
C CYS A 112 12.64 -3.70 1.59
N LEU A 113 13.07 -4.44 2.59
CA LEU A 113 12.41 -5.68 2.98
C LEU A 113 11.02 -5.36 3.60
N LEU A 114 10.95 -4.42 4.54
CA LEU A 114 9.70 -4.07 5.22
C LEU A 114 8.60 -3.62 4.23
N ILE A 115 8.96 -2.79 3.24
CA ILE A 115 8.00 -2.33 2.23
C ILE A 115 7.60 -3.46 1.28
N ALA A 116 8.54 -4.30 0.83
CA ALA A 116 8.20 -5.47 -0.01
C ALA A 116 7.27 -6.46 0.71
N GLU A 117 7.42 -6.64 2.03
CA GLU A 117 6.49 -7.42 2.83
C GLU A 117 5.11 -6.74 2.96
N ALA A 118 5.08 -5.40 3.00
CA ALA A 118 3.83 -4.66 2.98
C ALA A 118 3.10 -4.78 1.64
N GLU A 119 3.81 -4.65 0.52
CA GLU A 119 3.26 -4.82 -0.82
C GLU A 119 2.74 -6.25 -1.03
N GLU A 120 3.48 -7.29 -0.63
CA GLU A 120 2.98 -8.66 -0.75
C GLU A 120 1.70 -8.89 0.08
N ARG A 121 1.63 -8.30 1.29
CA ARG A 121 0.40 -8.38 2.10
C ARG A 121 -0.75 -7.62 1.44
N GLY A 122 -0.48 -6.44 0.88
CA GLY A 122 -1.43 -5.63 0.12
C GLY A 122 -1.98 -6.41 -1.07
N ARG A 123 -1.09 -6.95 -1.90
CA ARG A 123 -1.36 -7.80 -3.06
C ARG A 123 -2.25 -8.99 -2.71
N ARG A 124 -1.89 -9.78 -1.70
CA ARG A 124 -2.71 -10.92 -1.21
C ARG A 124 -4.08 -10.46 -0.72
N GLY A 125 -4.13 -9.34 0.01
CA GLY A 125 -5.38 -8.74 0.49
C GLY A 125 -6.29 -8.29 -0.66
N GLY A 126 -5.71 -7.72 -1.72
CA GLY A 126 -6.41 -7.33 -2.94
C GLY A 126 -6.98 -8.54 -3.68
N LEU A 127 -6.20 -9.60 -3.86
CA LEU A 127 -6.69 -10.84 -4.49
C LEU A 127 -7.82 -11.51 -3.69
N ALA A 128 -7.71 -11.54 -2.35
CA ALA A 128 -8.79 -12.03 -1.51
C ALA A 128 -10.07 -11.18 -1.61
N LEU A 129 -9.93 -9.86 -1.81
CA LEU A 129 -11.07 -8.99 -2.10
C LEU A 129 -11.69 -9.33 -3.47
N VAL A 130 -10.86 -9.53 -4.50
CA VAL A 130 -11.30 -9.93 -5.84
C VAL A 130 -12.15 -11.20 -5.78
N GLU A 131 -11.65 -12.25 -5.13
CA GLU A 131 -12.38 -13.52 -4.94
C GLU A 131 -13.74 -13.32 -4.25
N ALA A 132 -13.82 -12.39 -3.30
CA ALA A 132 -15.03 -12.14 -2.53
C ALA A 132 -16.08 -11.27 -3.24
N ILE A 133 -15.70 -10.53 -4.28
CA ILE A 133 -16.59 -9.51 -4.90
C ILE A 133 -16.79 -9.67 -6.41
N ALA A 134 -16.00 -10.48 -7.11
CA ALA A 134 -15.98 -10.53 -8.58
C ALA A 134 -17.37 -10.68 -9.23
N ASP A 135 -18.24 -11.53 -8.68
CA ASP A 135 -19.58 -11.77 -9.26
C ASP A 135 -20.56 -10.60 -9.08
N ARG A 136 -20.33 -9.74 -8.07
CA ARG A 136 -21.26 -8.65 -7.69
C ARG A 136 -20.72 -7.25 -7.94
N ASP A 137 -19.40 -7.09 -7.99
CA ASP A 137 -18.71 -5.84 -8.27
C ASP A 137 -17.46 -6.12 -9.14
N PRO A 138 -17.66 -6.50 -10.41
CA PRO A 138 -16.56 -6.85 -11.31
C PRO A 138 -15.63 -5.66 -11.57
N VAL A 139 -16.13 -4.43 -11.54
CA VAL A 139 -15.32 -3.22 -11.78
C VAL A 139 -14.30 -3.01 -10.66
N THR A 140 -14.72 -3.08 -9.39
CA THR A 140 -13.77 -3.01 -8.27
C THR A 140 -12.81 -4.19 -8.29
N ALA A 141 -13.29 -5.39 -8.63
CA ALA A 141 -12.42 -6.56 -8.76
C ALA A 141 -11.33 -6.36 -9.83
N ASP A 142 -11.65 -5.75 -10.97
CA ASP A 142 -10.69 -5.48 -12.05
C ASP A 142 -9.62 -4.46 -11.64
N VAL A 143 -10.00 -3.43 -10.87
CA VAL A 143 -9.05 -2.47 -10.29
C VAL A 143 -8.02 -3.18 -9.40
N PHE A 144 -8.48 -3.98 -8.44
CA PHE A 144 -7.57 -4.69 -7.52
C PHE A 144 -6.78 -5.79 -8.20
N ARG A 145 -7.31 -6.45 -9.25
CA ARG A 145 -6.55 -7.44 -10.03
C ARG A 145 -5.42 -6.79 -10.82
N THR A 146 -5.65 -5.58 -11.33
CA THR A 146 -4.62 -4.81 -12.05
C THR A 146 -3.48 -4.43 -11.12
N ILE A 147 -3.81 -3.81 -9.98
CA ILE A 147 -2.83 -3.43 -8.95
C ILE A 147 -2.06 -4.67 -8.49
N ALA A 148 -2.76 -5.76 -8.12
CA ALA A 148 -2.12 -6.96 -7.62
C ALA A 148 -1.15 -7.64 -8.61
N ARG A 149 -1.35 -7.48 -9.92
CA ARG A 149 -0.41 -7.96 -10.93
C ARG A 149 0.84 -7.10 -11.00
N GLU A 150 0.69 -5.79 -10.82
CA GLU A 150 1.78 -4.82 -10.93
C GLU A 150 2.68 -4.84 -9.69
N GLU A 151 2.11 -5.13 -8.51
CA GLU A 151 2.85 -5.32 -7.25
C GLU A 151 3.89 -6.45 -7.28
N GLU A 152 3.78 -7.42 -8.21
CA GLU A 152 4.77 -8.49 -8.33
C GLU A 152 6.17 -7.95 -8.63
N ALA A 153 6.26 -6.91 -9.46
CA ALA A 153 7.54 -6.27 -9.81
C ALA A 153 8.12 -5.50 -8.61
N HIS A 154 7.27 -4.89 -7.80
CA HIS A 154 7.65 -4.11 -6.62
C HIS A 154 8.24 -5.01 -5.54
N VAL A 155 7.57 -6.14 -5.28
CA VAL A 155 8.06 -7.16 -4.34
C VAL A 155 9.38 -7.77 -4.81
N ALA A 156 9.56 -7.94 -6.13
CA ALA A 156 10.76 -8.53 -6.71
C ALA A 156 12.03 -7.70 -6.47
N LEU A 157 11.92 -6.38 -6.22
CA LEU A 157 13.08 -5.54 -5.91
C LEU A 157 13.83 -6.01 -4.66
N ALA A 158 13.11 -6.49 -3.64
CA ALA A 158 13.77 -7.03 -2.44
C ALA A 158 14.59 -8.31 -2.75
N THR A 159 14.12 -9.13 -3.70
CA THR A 159 14.87 -10.28 -4.20
C THR A 159 16.08 -9.84 -5.03
N GLU A 160 15.91 -8.85 -5.90
CA GLU A 160 16.97 -8.34 -6.76
C GLU A 160 18.14 -7.74 -5.96
N PHE A 161 17.84 -6.86 -5.01
CA PHE A 161 18.87 -6.10 -4.29
C PHE A 161 19.41 -6.82 -3.05
N PHE A 162 18.61 -7.67 -2.42
CA PHE A 162 18.96 -8.30 -1.14
C PHE A 162 18.77 -9.82 -1.09
N GLY A 163 18.35 -10.45 -2.20
CA GLY A 163 18.15 -11.90 -2.26
C GLY A 163 16.97 -12.43 -1.44
N TRP A 164 16.19 -11.53 -0.83
CA TRP A 164 15.09 -11.89 0.07
C TRP A 164 13.83 -12.27 -0.69
N ARG A 165 13.06 -13.22 -0.16
CA ARG A 165 11.76 -13.62 -0.73
C ARG A 165 10.63 -13.52 0.30
N PRO A 166 9.38 -13.28 -0.13
CA PRO A 166 8.25 -13.21 0.78
C PRO A 166 8.10 -14.42 1.69
N GLY A 167 8.04 -14.17 3.00
CA GLY A 167 7.93 -15.19 4.04
C GLY A 167 9.27 -15.64 4.64
N GLU A 168 10.39 -15.19 4.09
CA GLU A 168 11.70 -15.38 4.71
C GLU A 168 11.88 -14.40 5.90
N PRO A 169 12.68 -14.79 6.91
CA PRO A 169 13.07 -13.88 7.99
C PRO A 169 13.77 -12.61 7.47
N MET A 170 13.64 -11.51 8.21
CA MET A 170 14.13 -10.18 7.83
C MET A 170 15.48 -9.83 8.47
N ASP A 171 15.93 -10.66 9.41
CA ASP A 171 17.15 -10.55 10.21
C ASP A 171 18.42 -11.03 9.47
#